data_AF-A0A2T2XDU7-F1
#
_entry.id   AF-A0A2T2XDU7-F1
#
_cell.length_a   1.000
_cell.length_b   1.000
_cell.length_c   1.000
_cell.angle_alpha   90.00
_cell.angle_beta   90.00
_cell.angle_gamma   90.00
#
_symmetry.space_group_name_H-M   'P 1'
#
loop_
_entity.id
_entity.type
_entity.pdbx_description
1 polymer ?
#
loop_
_entity_poly.entity_id
_entity_poly.type
_entity_poly.pdbx_seq_one_letter_code
_entity_poly.pdbx_strand_id
1 'polypeptide(L)'
;MKPMGIIGGLGPLEGAYFYRRLGLTSASDAQAHLPGRLFSTPEIPSRTAHLKGHGPSLIPTINHTAQALVDAGATLLVIPSSTPSITIKRLPTLSAYRW
;
A
#
# COMPACT_ATOMS: atom_id res chain seq x y z
N MET A 1 7.90 2.74 17.45
CA MET A 1 7.88 1.82 16.29
C MET A 1 7.81 2.63 15.01
N LYS A 2 8.41 2.16 13.90
CA LYS A 2 8.31 2.86 12.60
C LYS A 2 7.00 2.48 11.90
N PRO A 3 6.30 3.43 11.24
CA PRO A 3 5.02 3.13 10.60
C PRO A 3 5.19 2.21 9.40
N MET A 4 4.15 1.41 9.13
CA MET A 4 3.96 0.82 7.81
C MET A 4 3.24 1.82 6.90
N GLY A 5 3.53 1.77 5.61
CA GLY A 5 2.82 2.49 4.56
C GLY A 5 1.86 1.56 3.85
N ILE A 6 0.64 2.03 3.62
CA ILE A 6 -0.44 1.30 2.98
C ILE A 6 -0.79 2.06 1.70
N ILE A 7 -0.50 1.46 0.56
CA ILE A 7 -0.80 2.02 -0.77
C ILE A 7 -2.24 1.59 -1.12
N GLY A 8 -3.19 2.49 -0.86
CA GLY A 8 -4.57 2.36 -1.32
C GLY A 8 -4.76 2.95 -2.71
N GLY A 9 -6.01 2.99 -3.19
CA GLY A 9 -6.33 3.61 -4.48
C GLY A 9 -6.59 2.63 -5.63
N LEU A 10 -6.35 1.33 -5.43
CA LEU A 10 -6.81 0.25 -6.32
C LEU A 10 -8.31 -0.08 -6.16
N GLY A 11 -9.07 0.90 -5.67
CA GLY A 11 -10.39 0.78 -5.06
C GLY A 11 -10.38 1.43 -3.67
N PRO A 12 -11.33 2.32 -3.34
CA PRO A 12 -11.32 3.07 -2.08
C PRO A 12 -11.51 2.18 -0.85
N LEU A 13 -12.19 1.04 -1.01
CA LEU A 13 -12.56 0.16 0.08
C LEU A 13 -11.43 -0.77 0.54
N GLU A 14 -10.52 -1.18 -0.36
CA GLU A 14 -9.47 -2.15 -0.03
C GLU A 14 -8.50 -1.60 1.02
N GLY A 15 -8.02 -0.37 0.82
CA GLY A 15 -7.16 0.33 1.77
C GLY A 15 -7.86 0.61 3.11
N ALA A 16 -9.12 1.06 3.06
CA ALA A 16 -9.92 1.33 4.25
C ALA A 16 -10.22 0.05 5.06
N TYR A 17 -10.56 -1.05 4.37
CA TYR A 17 -10.80 -2.35 4.99
C TYR A 17 -9.54 -2.87 5.67
N PHE A 18 -8.38 -2.81 5.00
CA PHE A 18 -7.11 -3.18 5.61
C PHE A 18 -6.80 -2.34 6.86
N TYR A 19 -6.99 -1.01 6.78
CA TYR A 19 -6.75 -0.11 7.91
C TYR A 19 -7.68 -0.44 9.10
N ARG A 20 -8.95 -0.74 8.82
CA ARG A 20 -9.90 -1.21 9.84
C ARG A 20 -9.43 -2.50 10.49
N ARG A 21 -8.92 -3.47 9.71
CA ARG A 21 -8.39 -4.74 10.24
C ARG A 21 -7.15 -4.52 11.11
N LEU A 22 -6.29 -3.56 10.75
CA LEU A 22 -5.14 -3.17 11.57
C LEU A 22 -5.59 -2.66 12.95
N GLY A 23 -6.68 -1.91 13.02
CA GLY A 23 -7.27 -1.47 14.28
C GLY A 23 -7.82 -2.60 15.17
N LEU A 24 -8.00 -3.82 14.65
CA LEU A 24 -8.45 -4.98 15.42
C LEU A 24 -7.30 -5.81 16.00
N THR A 25 -6.04 -5.47 15.70
CA THR A 25 -4.90 -6.15 16.32
C THR A 25 -4.84 -5.83 17.80
N SER A 26 -4.39 -6.79 18.62
CA SER A 26 -4.26 -6.62 20.07
C SER A 26 -3.42 -5.38 20.41
N ALA A 27 -3.98 -4.51 21.23
CA ALA A 27 -3.36 -3.32 21.78
C ALA A 27 -3.98 -3.04 23.15
N SER A 28 -3.18 -2.57 24.11
CA SER A 28 -3.67 -2.19 25.44
C SER A 28 -4.48 -0.91 25.43
N ASP A 29 -4.18 -0.01 24.47
CA ASP A 29 -4.76 1.31 24.32
C ASP A 29 -4.55 1.84 22.89
N ALA A 30 -4.97 3.08 22.63
CA ALA A 30 -4.90 3.70 21.32
C ALA A 30 -3.45 3.89 20.81
N GLN A 31 -2.50 4.15 21.71
CA GLN A 31 -1.09 4.43 21.43
C GLN A 31 -0.29 3.14 21.21
N ALA A 32 -0.79 2.01 21.71
CA ALA A 32 -0.20 0.68 21.55
C ALA A 32 -0.55 0.00 20.20
N HIS A 33 -1.45 0.57 19.40
CA HIS A 33 -1.74 0.04 18.07
C HIS A 33 -0.54 0.13 17.13
N LEU A 34 -0.50 -0.78 16.15
CA LEU A 34 0.50 -0.77 15.09
C LEU A 34 0.39 0.54 14.28
N PRO A 35 1.47 1.33 14.15
CA PRO A 35 1.43 2.58 13.41
C PRO A 35 1.33 2.31 11.92
N GLY A 36 0.30 2.87 11.28
CA GLY A 36 0.06 2.73 9.85
C GLY A 36 -0.33 4.05 9.20
N ARG A 37 0.18 4.30 7.98
CA ARG A 37 -0.20 5.42 7.13
C ARG A 37 -0.84 4.92 5.85
N LEU A 38 -2.10 5.26 5.65
CA LEU A 38 -2.83 4.98 4.43
C LEU A 38 -2.71 6.17 3.48
N PHE A 39 -2.21 5.93 2.28
CA PHE A 39 -2.32 6.88 1.18
C PHE A 39 -3.28 6.32 0.13
N SER A 40 -4.42 6.99 -0.06
CA SER A 40 -5.42 6.60 -1.06
C SER A 40 -5.21 7.44 -2.31
N THR A 41 -4.70 6.82 -3.38
CA THR A 41 -4.38 7.48 -4.65
C THR A 41 -5.38 7.02 -5.72
N PRO A 42 -6.55 7.68 -5.87
CA PRO A 42 -7.56 7.27 -6.84
C PRO A 42 -7.09 7.39 -8.30
N GLU A 43 -5.98 8.09 -8.55
CA GLU A 43 -5.34 8.23 -9.86
C GLU A 43 -4.60 6.97 -10.30
N ILE A 44 -4.50 5.93 -9.46
CA ILE A 44 -3.91 4.65 -9.86
C ILE A 44 -4.76 4.04 -10.98
N PRO A 45 -4.19 3.81 -12.17
CA PRO A 45 -4.95 3.25 -13.27
C PRO A 45 -5.49 1.85 -13.00
N SER A 46 -6.52 1.46 -13.77
CA SER A 46 -7.13 0.14 -13.66
C SER A 46 -6.12 -0.99 -13.78
N ARG A 47 -6.01 -1.78 -12.72
CA ARG A 47 -5.12 -2.94 -12.64
C ARG A 47 -5.52 -4.06 -13.59
N THR A 48 -6.81 -4.29 -13.74
CA THR A 48 -7.34 -5.27 -14.70
C THR A 48 -6.95 -4.87 -16.13
N ALA A 49 -7.02 -3.58 -16.45
CA ALA A 49 -6.62 -3.10 -17.76
C ALA A 49 -5.11 -3.23 -18.00
N HIS A 50 -4.29 -2.94 -16.99
CA HIS A 50 -2.86 -3.13 -17.04
C HIS A 50 -2.47 -4.60 -17.26
N LEU A 51 -3.03 -5.53 -16.47
CA LEU A 51 -2.73 -6.97 -16.56
C LEU A 51 -3.15 -7.59 -17.89
N LYS A 52 -4.21 -7.08 -18.52
CA LYS A 52 -4.67 -7.50 -19.85
C LYS A 52 -3.92 -6.79 -21.00
N GLY A 53 -2.95 -5.93 -20.70
CA GLY A 53 -2.11 -5.26 -21.70
C GLY A 53 -2.79 -4.13 -22.48
N HIS A 54 -3.98 -3.68 -22.08
CA HIS A 54 -4.78 -2.68 -22.81
C HIS A 54 -5.04 -1.40 -22.00
N GLY A 55 -4.27 -1.18 -20.93
CA GLY A 55 -4.35 0.01 -20.08
C GLY A 55 -2.97 0.59 -19.77
N PRO A 56 -2.91 1.83 -19.28
CA PRO A 56 -1.64 2.45 -18.92
C PRO A 56 -0.96 1.68 -17.79
N SER A 57 0.37 1.79 -17.71
CA SER A 57 1.12 1.24 -16.59
C SER A 57 0.74 1.96 -15.31
N LEU A 58 0.36 1.18 -14.29
CA LEU A 58 0.10 1.68 -12.93
C LEU A 58 1.37 1.75 -12.07
N ILE A 59 2.47 1.15 -12.55
CA ILE A 59 3.76 1.12 -11.84
C ILE A 59 4.29 2.52 -11.50
N PRO A 60 4.22 3.54 -12.38
CA PRO A 60 4.67 4.89 -12.03
C PRO A 60 3.90 5.48 -10.86
N THR A 61 2.56 5.35 -10.86
CA THR A 61 1.71 5.87 -9.78
C THR A 61 1.99 5.13 -8.47
N ILE A 62 2.11 3.80 -8.50
CA ILE A 62 2.48 3.01 -7.32
C ILE A 62 3.84 3.46 -6.76
N ASN A 63 4.85 3.65 -7.61
CA ASN A 63 6.18 4.08 -7.16
C ASN A 63 6.15 5.48 -6.53
N HIS A 64 5.36 6.39 -7.09
CA HIS A 64 5.18 7.73 -6.53
C HIS A 64 4.55 7.67 -5.13
N THR A 65 3.44 6.94 -4.98
CA THR A 65 2.78 6.76 -3.68
C THR A 65 3.69 6.05 -2.67
N ALA A 66 4.44 5.04 -3.12
CA ALA A 66 5.41 4.32 -2.33
C ALA A 66 6.52 5.24 -1.81
N GLN A 67 7.07 6.10 -2.67
CA GLN A 67 8.08 7.08 -2.28
C GLN A 67 7.52 8.07 -1.26
N ALA A 68 6.32 8.59 -1.47
CA ALA A 68 5.71 9.52 -0.52
C ALA A 68 5.47 8.88 0.87
N LEU A 69 5.14 7.59 0.93
CA LEU A 69 5.04 6.86 2.19
C LEU A 69 6.41 6.66 2.85
N VAL A 70 7.45 6.34 2.07
CA VAL A 70 8.84 6.25 2.56
C VAL A 70 9.31 7.60 3.11
N ASP A 71 9.06 8.70 2.40
CA ASP A 71 9.41 10.06 2.81
C ASP A 71 8.65 10.47 4.07
N ALA A 72 7.40 10.02 4.22
CA ALA A 72 6.68 10.20 5.48
C ALA A 72 7.36 9.45 6.64
N GLY A 73 8.14 8.39 6.37
CA GLY A 73 8.87 7.58 7.36
C GLY A 73 8.41 6.13 7.43
N ALA A 74 7.67 5.64 6.44
CA ALA A 74 7.32 4.22 6.36
C ALA A 74 8.55 3.35 6.11
N THR A 75 8.61 2.19 6.77
CA THR A 75 9.72 1.22 6.58
C THR A 75 9.28 -0.13 6.05
N LEU A 76 7.98 -0.31 5.92
CA LEU A 76 7.33 -1.43 5.28
C LEU A 76 6.22 -0.87 4.42
N LEU A 77 6.06 -1.37 3.19
CA LEU A 77 4.95 -1.00 2.32
C LEU A 77 4.05 -2.20 2.07
N VAL A 78 2.75 -1.96 2.08
CA VAL A 78 1.71 -2.96 1.81
C VAL A 78 0.74 -2.40 0.78
N ILE A 79 0.36 -3.25 -0.18
CA ILE A 79 -0.71 -2.95 -1.14
C ILE A 79 -1.85 -3.94 -0.87
N PRO A 80 -2.86 -3.56 -0.08
CA PRO A 80 -4.03 -4.42 0.12
C PRO A 80 -4.77 -4.58 -1.20
N SER A 81 -4.95 -5.82 -1.64
CA SER A 81 -5.69 -6.11 -2.86
C SER A 81 -6.31 -7.51 -2.81
N SER A 82 -7.54 -7.61 -3.30
CA SER A 82 -8.26 -8.85 -3.53
C SER A 82 -7.78 -9.65 -4.74
N THR A 83 -6.87 -9.09 -5.54
CA THR A 83 -6.49 -9.60 -6.85
C THR A 83 -4.95 -9.85 -6.85
N PRO A 84 -4.37 -10.81 -7.60
CA PRO A 84 -2.98 -11.25 -7.41
C PRO A 84 -1.92 -10.15 -7.49
N SER A 85 -0.83 -10.31 -6.74
CA SER A 85 0.27 -9.34 -6.61
C SER A 85 0.91 -9.02 -7.96
N ILE A 86 1.12 -7.73 -8.23
CA ILE A 86 1.90 -7.24 -9.38
C ILE A 86 3.36 -7.10 -8.92
N THR A 87 4.33 -7.44 -9.77
CA THR A 87 5.74 -7.19 -9.45
C THR A 87 6.01 -5.69 -9.51
N ILE A 88 6.28 -5.08 -8.35
CA ILE A 88 6.67 -3.68 -8.25
C ILE A 88 8.19 -3.60 -8.25
N LYS A 89 8.74 -2.59 -8.93
CA LYS A 89 10.19 -2.35 -8.95
C LYS A 89 10.65 -2.05 -7.51
N ARG A 90 11.71 -2.73 -7.08
CA ARG A 90 12.28 -2.59 -5.72
C ARG A 90 12.65 -1.14 -5.46
N LEU A 91 12.15 -0.56 -4.37
CA LEU A 91 12.69 0.67 -3.82
C LEU A 91 13.99 0.33 -3.06
N PRO A 92 15.09 1.07 -3.29
CA PRO A 92 16.41 0.75 -2.73
C PRO A 92 16.45 0.75 -1.20
N THR A 93 15.50 1.44 -0.55
CA THR A 93 15.41 1.62 0.91
C THR A 93 14.58 0.57 1.65
N LEU A 94 13.94 -0.38 0.96
CA LEU A 94 13.06 -1.37 1.58
C LEU A 94 13.64 -2.79 1.48
N SER A 95 13.67 -3.50 2.61
CA SER A 95 13.95 -4.94 2.64
C SER A 95 12.71 -5.68 2.12
N ALA A 96 12.88 -6.52 1.09
CA ALA A 96 11.77 -7.14 0.39
C ALA A 96 11.06 -8.19 1.25
N TYR A 97 9.74 -8.06 1.39
CA TYR A 97 8.89 -9.20 1.71
C TYR A 97 7.93 -9.44 0.54
N ARG A 98 8.01 -10.66 0.02
CA ARG A 98 7.16 -11.17 -1.06
C ARG A 98 5.93 -11.77 -0.37
N TRP A 99 4.74 -11.21 -0.62
CA TRP A 99 3.45 -11.78 -0.21
C TRP A 99 2.66 -12.13 -1.46
#